data_AF-A0A2V8H420-F1
#
_entry.id   AF-A0A2V8H420-F1
#
_cell.length_a   1.000
_cell.length_b   1.000
_cell.length_c   1.000
_cell.angle_alpha   90.00
_cell.angle_beta   90.00
_cell.angle_gamma   90.00
#
_symmetry.space_group_name_H-M   'P 1'
#
loop_
_entity.id
_entity.type
_entity.pdbx_description
1 polymer ?
#
loop_
_entity_poly.entity_id
_entity_poly.type
_entity_poly.pdbx_seq_one_letter_code
_entity_poly.pdbx_strand_id
1 'polypeptide(L)'
;MKHLATTVLLTGALLCGGRAYAHHSFGATYDKTQTSVEGEVLQFVYRNPHALLQIMAPDSNRQMQRWTVEWEARGQLDHQGVTSMTLKPGDRVVVTGNPGKNPADHWLRAMTIVRPKDGWKWSINGASMR
;
A
#
# COMPACT_ATOMS: atom_id res chain seq x y z
N MET A 1 -25.40 -9.21 65.14
CA MET A 1 -26.26 -8.97 63.96
C MET A 1 -25.61 -7.91 63.09
N LYS A 2 -25.34 -8.28 61.83
CA LYS A 2 -25.04 -7.42 60.67
C LYS A 2 -23.64 -6.80 60.60
N HIS A 3 -22.74 -7.59 60.00
CA HIS A 3 -21.67 -7.09 59.12
C HIS A 3 -22.28 -6.22 57.99
N LEU A 4 -21.41 -5.56 57.23
CA LEU A 4 -21.63 -4.90 55.93
C LEU A 4 -21.62 -3.36 55.97
N ALA A 5 -20.43 -2.81 55.71
CA ALA A 5 -20.30 -1.63 54.84
C ALA A 5 -18.92 -1.63 54.19
N THR A 6 -18.65 -2.63 53.33
CA THR A 6 -17.56 -2.55 52.37
C THR A 6 -18.21 -2.70 51.00
N THR A 7 -18.48 -1.58 50.35
CA THR A 7 -18.94 -1.56 48.95
C THR A 7 -18.17 -0.47 48.21
N VAL A 8 -17.05 -0.92 47.64
CA VAL A 8 -16.56 -0.64 46.28
C VAL A 8 -16.95 0.72 45.69
N LEU A 9 -16.00 1.67 45.71
CA LEU A 9 -15.96 2.81 44.80
C LEU A 9 -14.71 2.67 43.93
N LEU A 10 -14.81 1.80 42.92
CA LEU A 10 -13.74 1.59 41.93
C LEU A 10 -14.36 1.28 40.55
N THR A 11 -15.18 2.20 40.05
CA THR A 11 -15.73 2.08 38.69
C THR A 11 -15.99 3.48 38.13
N GLY A 12 -15.02 4.04 37.42
CA GLY A 12 -15.21 5.33 36.77
C GLY A 12 -14.13 5.82 35.80
N ALA A 13 -13.11 5.02 35.45
CA ALA A 13 -11.93 5.56 34.73
C ALA A 13 -11.49 4.80 33.45
N LEU A 14 -12.35 4.03 32.79
CA LEU A 14 -11.92 3.22 31.62
C LEU A 14 -12.83 3.29 30.38
N LEU A 15 -13.35 4.48 30.04
CA LEU A 15 -14.13 4.64 28.78
C LEU A 15 -13.63 5.72 27.81
N CYS A 16 -12.43 6.26 28.00
CA CYS A 16 -11.77 7.07 26.97
C CYS A 16 -11.00 6.18 25.97
N GLY A 17 -11.73 5.27 25.30
CA GLY A 17 -11.24 4.58 24.11
C GLY A 17 -11.19 5.55 22.93
N GLY A 18 -10.24 6.50 22.96
CA GLY A 18 -10.00 7.40 21.84
C GLY A 18 -9.68 6.58 20.59
N ARG A 19 -10.38 6.83 19.49
CA ARG A 19 -10.01 6.30 18.19
C ARG A 19 -8.60 6.80 17.86
N ALA A 20 -7.60 5.93 17.98
CA ALA A 20 -6.25 6.26 17.55
C ALA A 20 -6.25 6.39 16.02
N TYR A 21 -6.29 7.63 15.53
CA TYR A 21 -6.04 7.92 14.12
C TYR A 21 -4.55 7.75 13.87
N ALA A 22 -4.14 6.57 13.40
CA ALA A 22 -2.79 6.36 12.91
C ALA A 22 -2.66 6.99 11.51
N HIS A 23 -2.30 8.27 11.44
CA HIS A 23 -1.79 8.88 10.20
C HIS A 23 -0.29 8.62 10.12
N HIS A 24 0.14 7.55 9.45
CA HIS A 24 1.56 7.27 9.27
C HIS A 24 2.19 8.38 8.40
N SER A 25 3.32 8.93 8.84
CA SER A 25 4.06 9.93 8.07
C SER A 25 4.73 9.27 6.87
N PHE A 26 4.43 9.76 5.66
CA PHE A 26 5.07 9.29 4.42
C PHE A 26 6.60 9.35 4.50
N GLY A 27 7.15 10.47 4.98
CA GLY A 27 8.60 10.66 5.06
C GLY A 27 9.29 9.78 6.13
N ALA A 28 8.52 9.23 7.07
CA ALA A 28 9.05 8.26 8.04
C ALA A 28 9.20 6.86 7.42
N THR A 29 8.36 6.52 6.44
CA THR A 29 8.28 5.17 5.86
C THR A 29 9.06 5.05 4.55
N TYR A 30 8.97 6.08 3.72
CA TYR A 30 9.50 6.10 2.36
C TYR A 30 10.65 7.09 2.23
N ASP A 31 11.56 6.80 1.30
CA ASP A 31 12.51 7.76 0.80
C ASP A 31 11.81 8.79 -0.11
N LYS A 32 12.39 9.99 -0.24
CA LYS A 32 11.84 11.05 -1.10
C LYS A 32 12.26 10.92 -2.57
N THR A 33 13.24 10.06 -2.86
CA THR A 33 13.66 9.72 -4.22
C THR A 33 12.57 8.94 -4.97
N GLN A 34 12.70 8.90 -6.29
CA GLN A 34 11.87 8.07 -7.16
C GLN A 34 12.73 6.98 -7.78
N THR A 35 12.17 5.77 -7.87
CA THR A 35 12.78 4.62 -8.54
C THR A 35 11.76 4.01 -9.48
N SER A 36 12.22 3.50 -10.62
CA SER A 36 11.42 2.75 -11.57
C SER A 36 11.75 1.26 -11.49
N VAL A 37 10.73 0.42 -11.39
CA VAL A 37 10.84 -1.04 -11.39
C VAL A 37 9.96 -1.59 -12.50
N GLU A 38 10.56 -2.34 -13.41
CA GLU A 38 9.83 -3.05 -14.47
C GLU A 38 9.82 -4.55 -14.18
N GLY A 39 8.63 -5.15 -14.15
CA GLY A 39 8.48 -6.54 -13.80
C GLY A 39 7.16 -7.15 -14.24
N GLU A 40 7.04 -8.45 -13.97
CA GLU A 40 5.82 -9.22 -14.21
C GLU A 40 4.97 -9.25 -12.95
N VAL A 41 3.67 -8.99 -13.07
CA VAL A 41 2.73 -9.09 -11.96
C VAL A 41 2.63 -10.55 -11.50
N LEU A 42 2.83 -10.76 -10.21
CA LEU A 42 2.60 -12.03 -9.52
C LEU A 42 1.22 -12.09 -8.90
N GLN A 43 0.79 -10.99 -8.27
CA GLN A 43 -0.46 -10.93 -7.54
C GLN A 43 -0.94 -9.48 -7.42
N PHE A 44 -2.24 -9.27 -7.54
CA PHE A 44 -2.89 -8.03 -7.17
C PHE A 44 -3.86 -8.24 -6.01
N VAL A 45 -3.48 -7.74 -4.83
CA VAL A 45 -4.31 -7.78 -3.62
C VAL A 45 -5.15 -6.50 -3.56
N TYR A 46 -6.34 -6.57 -4.14
CA TYR A 46 -7.28 -5.45 -4.21
C TYR A 46 -8.11 -5.33 -2.92
N ARG A 47 -7.61 -4.56 -1.94
CA ARG A 47 -8.19 -4.43 -0.60
C ARG A 47 -8.11 -3.01 -0.02
N ASN A 48 -8.72 -2.81 1.14
CA ASN A 48 -8.65 -1.59 1.96
C ASN A 48 -7.84 -1.90 3.25
N PRO A 49 -7.02 -0.98 3.83
CA PRO A 49 -6.80 0.43 3.49
C PRO A 49 -5.84 0.68 2.32
N HIS A 50 -5.00 -0.28 1.93
CA HIS A 50 -4.10 -0.16 0.78
C HIS A 50 -4.13 -1.44 -0.05
N ALA A 51 -4.29 -1.28 -1.37
CA ALA A 51 -4.07 -2.36 -2.30
C ALA A 51 -2.57 -2.62 -2.46
N LEU A 52 -2.21 -3.87 -2.74
CA LEU A 52 -0.81 -4.26 -2.97
C LEU A 52 -0.69 -4.93 -4.32
N LEU A 53 0.30 -4.52 -5.11
CA LEU A 53 0.69 -5.18 -6.35
C LEU A 53 2.07 -5.82 -6.14
N GLN A 54 2.15 -7.13 -6.29
CA GLN A 54 3.43 -7.84 -6.21
C GLN A 54 3.94 -8.10 -7.60
N ILE A 55 5.19 -7.73 -7.85
CA ILE A 55 5.84 -7.90 -9.15
C ILE A 55 7.18 -8.63 -9.00
N MET A 56 7.56 -9.38 -10.02
CA MET A 56 8.88 -10.01 -10.12
C MET A 56 9.72 -9.21 -11.12
N ALA A 57 10.84 -8.66 -10.67
CA ALA A 57 11.71 -7.79 -11.47
C ALA A 57 13.20 -8.15 -11.28
N PRO A 58 14.03 -8.11 -12.33
CA PRO A 58 15.46 -8.34 -12.19
C PRO A 58 16.15 -7.14 -11.54
N ASP A 59 17.15 -7.39 -10.70
CA ASP A 59 18.12 -6.38 -10.27
C ASP A 59 19.22 -6.16 -11.33
N SER A 60 20.20 -5.31 -11.01
CA SER A 60 21.35 -5.02 -11.90
C SER A 60 22.22 -6.24 -12.20
N ASN A 61 22.18 -7.27 -11.35
CA ASN A 61 22.88 -8.54 -11.52
C ASN A 61 22.00 -9.61 -12.21
N ARG A 62 20.83 -9.21 -12.72
CA ARG A 62 19.81 -10.08 -13.34
C ARG A 62 19.19 -11.11 -12.39
N GLN A 63 19.34 -10.93 -11.08
CA GLN A 63 18.67 -11.77 -10.10
C GLN A 63 17.24 -11.28 -9.92
N MET A 64 16.27 -12.20 -9.95
CA MET A 64 14.86 -11.85 -9.80
C MET A 64 14.53 -11.53 -8.35
N GLN A 65 13.99 -10.34 -8.12
CA GLN A 65 13.52 -9.86 -6.82
C GLN A 65 12.00 -9.74 -6.83
N ARG A 66 11.36 -10.19 -5.73
CA ARG A 66 9.94 -9.94 -5.51
C ARG A 66 9.77 -8.57 -4.88
N TRP A 67 9.15 -7.67 -5.61
CA TRP A 67 8.78 -6.35 -5.13
C TRP A 67 7.34 -6.34 -4.62
N THR A 68 7.12 -5.64 -3.51
CA THR A 68 5.78 -5.27 -3.05
C THR A 68 5.55 -3.80 -3.32
N VAL A 69 4.60 -3.52 -4.19
CA VAL A 69 4.17 -2.17 -4.52
C VAL A 69 2.93 -1.85 -3.69
N GLU A 70 3.08 -0.94 -2.73
CA GLU A 70 1.95 -0.32 -2.05
C GLU A 70 1.26 0.67 -2.98
N TRP A 71 -0.05 0.54 -3.10
CA TRP A 71 -0.89 1.37 -3.95
C TRP A 71 -1.95 2.09 -3.12
N GLU A 72 -2.86 2.81 -3.79
CA GLU A 72 -3.92 3.55 -3.11
C GLU A 72 -4.96 2.62 -2.48
N ALA A 73 -5.78 3.20 -1.60
CA ALA A 73 -6.93 2.51 -1.03
C ALA A 73 -7.88 2.03 -2.13
N ARG A 74 -8.49 0.85 -1.95
CA ARG A 74 -9.50 0.32 -2.89
C ARG A 74 -10.53 1.38 -3.28
N GLY A 75 -11.07 2.15 -2.33
CA GLY A 75 -12.07 3.18 -2.65
C GLY A 75 -11.55 4.25 -3.61
N GLN A 76 -10.30 4.70 -3.44
CA GLN A 76 -9.69 5.67 -4.37
C GLN A 76 -9.44 5.05 -5.74
N LEU A 77 -8.98 3.79 -5.76
CA LEU A 77 -8.77 3.03 -6.98
C LEU A 77 -10.07 2.81 -7.77
N ASP A 78 -11.17 2.48 -7.09
CA ASP A 78 -12.51 2.37 -7.65
C ASP A 78 -12.89 3.70 -8.36
N HIS A 79 -12.67 4.85 -7.71
CA HIS A 79 -12.91 6.18 -8.31
C HIS A 79 -12.02 6.50 -9.52
N GLN A 80 -10.85 5.85 -9.63
CA GLN A 80 -9.91 5.99 -10.73
C GLN A 80 -10.10 4.91 -11.81
N GLY A 81 -11.16 4.11 -11.73
CA GLY A 81 -11.48 3.05 -12.71
C GLY A 81 -10.59 1.82 -12.61
N VAL A 82 -9.86 1.65 -11.51
CA VAL A 82 -9.06 0.45 -11.22
C VAL A 82 -9.93 -0.55 -10.46
N THR A 83 -10.03 -1.75 -10.99
CA THR A 83 -10.77 -2.88 -10.39
C THR A 83 -9.80 -4.02 -10.08
N SER A 84 -10.25 -5.03 -9.32
CA SER A 84 -9.47 -6.25 -9.08
C SER A 84 -9.06 -7.02 -10.36
N MET A 85 -9.63 -6.68 -11.52
CA MET A 85 -9.32 -7.30 -12.81
C MET A 85 -8.41 -6.44 -13.70
N THR A 86 -8.08 -5.22 -13.29
CA THR A 86 -7.31 -4.26 -14.10
C THR A 86 -5.91 -4.77 -14.40
N LEU A 87 -5.22 -5.34 -13.41
CA LEU A 87 -3.91 -5.99 -13.58
C LEU A 87 -4.02 -7.44 -13.14
N LYS A 88 -3.45 -8.35 -13.92
CA LYS A 88 -3.52 -9.80 -13.68
C LYS A 88 -2.12 -10.40 -13.61
N PRO A 89 -1.94 -11.56 -12.96
CA PRO A 89 -0.69 -12.30 -13.04
C PRO A 89 -0.24 -12.49 -14.50
N GLY A 90 1.04 -12.27 -14.77
CA GLY A 90 1.62 -12.29 -16.12
C GLY A 90 1.60 -10.95 -16.86
N ASP A 91 0.87 -9.93 -16.39
CA ASP A 91 0.98 -8.60 -16.97
C ASP A 91 2.38 -8.02 -16.69
N ARG A 92 3.05 -7.50 -17.73
CA ARG A 92 4.27 -6.71 -17.54
C ARG A 92 3.91 -5.27 -17.25
N VAL A 93 4.46 -4.71 -16.17
CA VAL A 93 4.22 -3.34 -15.74
C VAL A 93 5.53 -2.60 -15.45
N VAL A 94 5.50 -1.29 -15.68
CA VAL A 94 6.52 -0.34 -15.23
C VAL A 94 5.92 0.48 -14.11
N VAL A 95 6.51 0.40 -12.93
CA VAL A 95 6.07 1.12 -11.73
C VAL A 95 7.13 2.14 -11.35
N THR A 96 6.76 3.42 -11.34
CA THR A 96 7.60 4.47 -10.73
C THR A 96 7.03 4.80 -9.37
N GLY A 97 7.90 4.87 -8.36
CA GLY A 97 7.46 5.06 -6.98
C GLY A 97 8.55 5.52 -6.03
N ASN A 98 8.16 5.76 -4.78
CA ASN A 98 9.07 6.06 -3.69
C ASN A 98 9.49 4.76 -2.98
N PRO A 99 10.78 4.41 -2.91
CA PRO A 99 11.21 3.18 -2.25
C PRO A 99 11.06 3.30 -0.73
N GLY A 100 10.87 2.16 -0.08
CA GLY A 100 11.03 2.06 1.37
C GLY A 100 12.46 2.43 1.78
N LYS A 101 12.64 2.88 3.02
CA LYS A 101 13.97 3.26 3.52
C LYS A 101 14.99 2.13 3.57
N ASN A 102 14.53 0.88 3.68
CA ASN A 102 15.38 -0.30 3.62
C ASN A 102 15.27 -0.95 2.23
N PRO A 103 16.33 -0.89 1.40
CA PRO A 103 16.30 -1.46 0.05
C PRO A 103 16.07 -2.98 0.02
N ALA A 104 16.46 -3.70 1.07
CA ALA A 104 16.32 -5.17 1.15
C ALA A 104 14.86 -5.62 1.24
N ASP A 105 13.94 -4.73 1.63
CA ASP A 105 12.51 -5.06 1.73
C ASP A 105 11.82 -5.06 0.36
N HIS A 106 12.48 -4.54 -0.69
CA HIS A 106 11.92 -4.42 -2.05
C HIS A 106 10.50 -3.83 -2.06
N TRP A 107 10.32 -2.79 -1.25
CA TRP A 107 9.04 -2.13 -1.05
C TRP A 107 9.00 -0.80 -1.78
N LEU A 108 7.90 -0.52 -2.47
CA LEU A 108 7.74 0.68 -3.30
C LEU A 108 6.33 1.25 -3.13
N ARG A 109 6.21 2.55 -2.89
CA ARG A 109 4.91 3.23 -2.99
C ARG A 109 4.69 3.74 -4.41
N ALA A 110 3.62 3.29 -5.05
CA ALA A 110 3.32 3.64 -6.44
C ALA A 110 3.02 5.14 -6.61
N MET A 111 3.67 5.76 -7.59
CA MET A 111 3.35 7.09 -8.13
C MET A 111 2.73 6.99 -9.51
N THR A 112 3.23 6.08 -10.34
CA THR A 112 2.64 5.71 -11.62
C THR A 112 2.74 4.21 -11.83
N ILE A 113 1.79 3.66 -12.60
CA ILE A 113 1.85 2.29 -13.10
C ILE A 113 1.47 2.33 -14.57
N VAL A 114 2.28 1.73 -15.43
CA VAL A 114 2.04 1.60 -16.87
C VAL A 114 2.07 0.13 -17.23
N ARG A 115 1.08 -0.34 -18.00
CA ARG A 115 1.12 -1.63 -18.67
C ARG A 115 1.44 -1.41 -20.15
N PRO A 116 2.68 -1.66 -20.61
CA PRO A 116 3.10 -1.30 -21.97
C PRO A 116 2.29 -1.98 -23.09
N LYS A 117 1.84 -3.22 -22.84
CA LYS A 117 1.10 -4.06 -23.81
C LYS A 117 -0.08 -3.34 -24.47
N ASP A 118 -0.84 -2.56 -23.70
CA ASP A 118 -2.07 -1.90 -24.15
C ASP A 118 -2.10 -0.40 -23.84
N GLY A 119 -0.97 0.15 -23.38
CA GLY A 119 -0.86 1.56 -23.04
C GLY A 119 -1.71 1.98 -21.83
N TRP A 120 -2.25 1.04 -21.05
CA TRP A 120 -2.97 1.37 -19.83
C TRP A 120 -2.03 2.06 -18.84
N LYS A 121 -2.49 3.17 -18.24
CA LYS A 121 -1.69 4.03 -17.36
C LYS A 121 -2.52 4.46 -16.14
N TRP A 122 -1.83 4.58 -15.02
CA TRP A 122 -2.35 5.14 -13.78
C TRP A 122 -1.33 6.11 -13.16
N SER A 123 -1.83 7.15 -12.49
CA SER A 123 -1.03 8.08 -11.70
C SER A 123 -1.77 8.45 -10.42
N ILE A 124 -1.02 8.64 -9.33
CA ILE A 124 -1.56 9.07 -8.04
C ILE A 124 -2.39 10.36 -8.12
N ASN A 125 -2.06 11.26 -9.04
CA ASN A 125 -2.76 12.54 -9.18
C ASN A 125 -4.03 12.46 -10.04
N GLY A 126 -4.49 11.27 -10.41
CA GLY A 126 -5.72 11.07 -11.20
C GLY A 126 -5.64 11.59 -12.64
N ALA A 127 -4.47 12.06 -13.11
CA ALA A 127 -4.27 12.40 -14.50
C ALA A 127 -4.26 11.12 -15.33
N SER A 128 -5.33 10.86 -16.07
CA SER A 128 -5.26 9.92 -17.19
C SER A 128 -4.24 10.48 -18.18
N MET A 129 -3.00 10.00 -18.13
CA MET A 129 -2.08 10.21 -19.24
C MET A 129 -2.64 9.35 -20.36
N ARG A 130 -3.39 9.94 -21.29
CA ARG A 130 -3.68 9.28 -22.56
C ARG A 130 -2.34 9.09 -23.28
#